data_AF-A0A7S4R1D8-F1
#
_entry.id   AF-A0A7S4R1D8-F1
#
_cell.length_a   1.000
_cell.length_b   1.000
_cell.length_c   1.000
_cell.angle_alpha   90.00
_cell.angle_beta   90.00
_cell.angle_gamma   90.00
#
_symmetry.space_group_name_H-M   'P 1'
#
loop_
_entity.id
_entity.type
_entity.pdbx_description
1 polymer ?
#
loop_
_entity_poly.entity_id
_entity_poly.type
_entity_poly.pdbx_seq_one_letter_code
_entity_poly.pdbx_strand_id
1 'polypeptide(L)'
;GGMGGGGGSVRVNGRGRDDGYYDDAGKHNGGKGYGPVHTWDTAVAFYTGSREGEHGSENGKMLYRLAAKLCKHFGTCDSKSSDVNHRIMEQFKLGKAKLLAGLCAEVRTIKEKIKKLMYIPLVQGLLHSAHEVAVVVKKKGDATVVFAGKESAKGEAQVLVGKTSEALFYSIFKLFASAILPSAARCSGEKAKSIQQLADGGGHRRPGASFYFQIQGDLKSIYSCMGVTCLDIGGIMKSGNRYYYDPPLCKVGGRTSGSGGLRGPSCDCKCDCSCFSLAYKLAIAAIAVIGIACIAAAIVCCMKATEYKRLFEEEQAKRQDPAPRDPVPPGVLGSPEPAL
;
A
#
# COMPACT_ATOMS: atom_id res chain seq x y z
N GLY A 1 -26.49 -52.10 25.22
CA GLY A 1 -25.14 -52.13 24.59
C GLY A 1 -25.07 -51.01 23.58
N GLY A 2 -24.07 -50.15 23.67
CA GLY A 2 -24.03 -48.85 22.97
C GLY A 2 -23.27 -48.81 21.64
N MET A 3 -22.79 -47.59 21.36
CA MET A 3 -22.04 -47.06 20.20
C MET A 3 -22.93 -46.65 19.02
N GLY A 4 -22.86 -45.44 18.44
CA GLY A 4 -21.93 -44.32 18.56
C GLY A 4 -21.73 -43.69 17.17
N GLY A 5 -21.90 -42.37 17.02
CA GLY A 5 -21.67 -41.69 15.74
C GLY A 5 -22.18 -40.25 15.71
N GLY A 6 -21.49 -39.35 16.40
CA GLY A 6 -21.77 -37.91 16.39
C GLY A 6 -21.29 -37.23 15.11
N GLY A 7 -22.23 -36.67 14.35
CA GLY A 7 -21.98 -35.70 13.28
C GLY A 7 -22.58 -34.35 13.67
N GLY A 8 -21.75 -33.47 14.25
CA GLY A 8 -22.14 -32.13 14.66
C GLY A 8 -22.47 -31.23 13.47
N SER A 9 -23.73 -30.83 13.39
CA SER A 9 -24.29 -29.84 12.48
C SER A 9 -23.66 -28.45 12.71
N VAL A 10 -23.06 -27.88 11.67
CA VAL A 10 -22.66 -26.46 11.64
C VAL A 10 -23.93 -25.61 11.49
N ARG A 11 -24.39 -25.02 12.60
CA ARG A 11 -25.41 -23.96 12.57
C ARG A 11 -24.73 -22.60 12.45
N VAL A 12 -24.94 -21.97 11.31
CA VAL A 12 -24.72 -20.53 11.09
C VAL A 12 -25.81 -19.79 11.86
N ASN A 13 -25.45 -19.15 12.98
CA ASN A 13 -26.30 -18.15 13.60
C ASN A 13 -25.66 -16.78 13.41
N GLY A 14 -26.18 -16.05 12.42
CA GLY A 14 -26.03 -14.62 12.35
C GLY A 14 -26.76 -13.98 13.54
N ARG A 15 -26.04 -13.17 14.30
CA ARG A 15 -26.61 -12.05 15.03
C ARG A 15 -25.62 -10.92 14.94
N GLY A 16 -26.01 -9.89 14.19
CA GLY A 16 -25.29 -8.64 14.11
C GLY A 16 -25.10 -8.06 15.51
N ARG A 17 -23.86 -7.74 15.82
CA ARG A 17 -23.51 -6.58 16.61
C ARG A 17 -22.19 -6.11 16.05
N ASP A 18 -22.28 -4.99 15.33
CA ASP A 18 -21.15 -4.12 15.04
C ASP A 18 -20.39 -3.84 16.36
N ASP A 19 -19.12 -3.41 16.23
CA ASP A 19 -18.23 -2.97 17.31
C ASP A 19 -17.29 -4.06 17.86
N GLY A 20 -16.10 -4.22 17.27
CA GLY A 20 -15.05 -5.07 17.90
C GLY A 20 -13.76 -5.37 17.14
N TYR A 21 -13.47 -4.76 15.97
CA TYR A 21 -12.25 -5.10 15.19
C TYR A 21 -11.06 -4.13 15.37
N TYR A 22 -11.05 -3.31 16.43
CA TYR A 22 -9.89 -2.50 16.78
C TYR A 22 -9.88 -2.23 18.29
N ASP A 23 -9.43 -3.19 19.09
CA ASP A 23 -8.72 -2.92 20.36
C ASP A 23 -8.29 -4.23 21.02
N ASP A 24 -7.15 -4.76 20.58
CA ASP A 24 -6.45 -5.82 21.34
C ASP A 24 -4.93 -5.55 21.41
N ALA A 25 -4.56 -4.27 21.43
CA ALA A 25 -3.19 -3.86 21.76
C ALA A 25 -2.94 -3.77 23.27
N GLY A 26 -3.90 -4.17 24.12
CA GLY A 26 -3.90 -3.80 25.54
C GLY A 26 -3.93 -4.94 26.57
N LYS A 27 -4.07 -6.21 26.19
CA LYS A 27 -4.21 -7.29 27.19
C LYS A 27 -3.42 -8.55 26.85
N HIS A 28 -2.10 -8.49 27.01
CA HIS A 28 -1.34 -9.70 27.34
C HIS A 28 -0.33 -9.40 28.45
N ASN A 29 -0.73 -9.74 29.67
CA ASN A 29 0.20 -10.10 30.73
C ASN A 29 1.02 -11.32 30.23
N GLY A 30 2.34 -11.15 30.08
CA GLY A 30 3.31 -12.26 30.14
C GLY A 30 3.69 -13.00 28.85
N GLY A 31 3.22 -12.60 27.66
CA GLY A 31 3.58 -13.28 26.39
C GLY A 31 4.12 -12.33 25.33
N LYS A 32 5.40 -12.48 24.96
CA LYS A 32 6.11 -11.69 23.93
C LYS A 32 5.25 -11.49 22.67
N GLY A 33 5.01 -10.24 22.25
CA GLY A 33 4.52 -9.66 20.98
C GLY A 33 4.06 -10.48 19.75
N TYR A 34 3.67 -11.75 19.89
CA TYR A 34 3.51 -12.70 18.79
C TYR A 34 2.13 -12.59 18.11
N GLY A 35 1.10 -12.15 18.84
CA GLY A 35 -0.28 -12.06 18.31
C GLY A 35 -0.45 -11.07 17.14
N PRO A 36 -0.10 -9.77 17.31
CA PRO A 36 -0.26 -8.77 16.25
C PRO A 36 0.65 -9.01 15.02
N VAL A 37 1.83 -9.57 15.25
CA VAL A 37 2.76 -9.91 14.15
C VAL A 37 2.26 -11.15 13.40
N HIS A 38 1.71 -12.14 14.10
CA HIS A 38 1.10 -13.30 13.46
C HIS A 38 -0.10 -12.93 12.58
N THR A 39 -0.99 -12.05 13.04
CA THR A 39 -2.11 -11.57 12.19
C THR A 39 -1.62 -10.76 11.00
N TRP A 40 -0.55 -9.99 11.16
CA TRP A 40 0.11 -9.29 10.06
C TRP A 40 0.70 -10.26 9.02
N ASP A 41 1.44 -11.27 9.47
CA ASP A 41 2.00 -12.31 8.60
C ASP A 41 0.89 -13.12 7.90
N THR A 42 -0.26 -13.33 8.57
CA THR A 42 -1.45 -13.94 7.98
C THR A 42 -2.00 -13.09 6.81
N ALA A 43 -2.02 -11.76 6.93
CA ALA A 43 -2.42 -10.88 5.84
C ALA A 43 -1.46 -10.96 4.63
N VAL A 44 -0.16 -11.10 4.88
CA VAL A 44 0.83 -11.36 3.81
C VAL A 44 0.51 -12.68 3.10
N ALA A 45 0.19 -13.73 3.85
CA ALA A 45 -0.17 -15.03 3.29
C ALA A 45 -1.45 -14.97 2.44
N PHE A 46 -2.47 -14.21 2.84
CA PHE A 46 -3.68 -14.03 2.03
C PHE A 46 -3.43 -13.28 0.72
N TYR A 47 -2.54 -12.29 0.73
CA TYR A 47 -2.19 -11.53 -0.46
C TYR A 47 -1.35 -12.34 -1.46
N THR A 48 -0.32 -13.01 -0.94
CA THR A 48 0.61 -13.83 -1.73
C THR A 48 -0.05 -15.11 -2.20
N GLY A 49 -0.62 -15.89 -1.27
CA GLY A 49 -1.14 -17.22 -1.54
C GLY A 49 -0.07 -18.30 -1.40
N SER A 50 -0.49 -19.53 -1.12
CA SER A 50 0.41 -20.65 -0.77
C SER A 50 1.22 -21.22 -1.93
N ARG A 51 0.96 -20.79 -3.18
CA ARG A 51 1.55 -21.39 -4.39
C ARG A 51 2.53 -20.49 -5.12
N GLU A 52 2.85 -19.30 -4.61
CA GLU A 52 3.72 -18.33 -5.28
C GLU A 52 5.21 -18.68 -5.21
N GLY A 53 5.66 -19.46 -4.22
CA GLY A 53 7.11 -19.61 -3.97
C GLY A 53 7.77 -18.27 -3.61
N GLU A 54 9.11 -18.20 -3.69
CA GLU A 54 9.88 -17.04 -3.21
C GLU A 54 9.81 -15.81 -4.14
N HIS A 55 9.67 -16.02 -5.45
CA HIS A 55 9.73 -14.96 -6.47
C HIS A 55 8.44 -14.80 -7.28
N GLY A 56 7.34 -15.41 -6.83
CA GLY A 56 6.13 -15.57 -7.62
C GLY A 56 6.21 -16.79 -8.53
N SER A 57 5.07 -17.43 -8.73
CA SER A 57 4.96 -18.67 -9.49
C SER A 57 3.86 -18.56 -10.51
N GLU A 58 4.03 -19.23 -11.65
CA GLU A 58 2.96 -19.31 -12.63
C GLU A 58 1.72 -20.04 -12.12
N ASN A 59 1.91 -20.88 -11.11
CA ASN A 59 0.89 -21.65 -10.44
C ASN A 59 0.20 -20.89 -9.28
N GLY A 60 0.63 -19.66 -9.01
CA GLY A 60 -0.02 -18.74 -8.08
C GLY A 60 -1.50 -18.50 -8.43
N LYS A 61 -2.31 -18.16 -7.43
CA LYS A 61 -3.79 -18.01 -7.60
C LYS A 61 -4.38 -16.77 -6.92
N MET A 62 -3.61 -16.04 -6.12
CA MET A 62 -4.11 -14.90 -5.35
C MET A 62 -3.71 -13.55 -5.99
N LEU A 63 -3.95 -12.45 -5.26
CA LEU A 63 -3.72 -11.07 -5.71
C LEU A 63 -2.30 -10.83 -6.20
N TYR A 64 -1.29 -11.46 -5.57
CA TYR A 64 0.10 -11.35 -6.00
C TYR A 64 0.29 -11.85 -7.44
N ARG A 65 -0.17 -13.06 -7.78
CA ARG A 65 -0.13 -13.55 -9.16
C ARG A 65 -0.99 -12.73 -10.10
N LEU A 66 -2.17 -12.30 -9.65
CA LEU A 66 -3.04 -11.45 -10.47
C LEU A 66 -2.31 -10.18 -10.91
N ALA A 67 -1.68 -9.47 -9.97
CA ALA A 67 -0.89 -8.29 -10.25
C ALA A 67 0.31 -8.56 -11.15
N ALA A 68 1.04 -9.66 -10.92
CA ALA A 68 2.16 -10.08 -11.77
C ALA A 68 1.73 -10.39 -13.22
N LYS A 69 0.50 -10.91 -13.41
CA LYS A 69 -0.07 -11.15 -14.74
C LYS A 69 -0.50 -9.85 -15.39
N LEU A 70 -1.24 -9.01 -14.67
CA LEU A 70 -1.79 -7.77 -15.21
C LEU A 70 -0.71 -6.74 -15.53
N CYS A 71 0.38 -6.66 -14.76
CA CYS A 71 1.43 -5.68 -15.04
C CYS A 71 1.99 -5.80 -16.47
N LYS A 72 2.04 -7.02 -17.02
CA LYS A 72 2.51 -7.29 -18.39
C LYS A 72 1.57 -6.72 -19.44
N HIS A 73 0.27 -6.71 -19.14
CA HIS A 73 -0.74 -6.10 -19.99
C HIS A 73 -0.76 -4.58 -19.84
N PHE A 74 -0.38 -4.04 -18.68
CA PHE A 74 -0.49 -2.62 -18.38
C PHE A 74 0.81 -1.80 -18.52
N GLY A 75 1.94 -2.47 -18.73
CA GLY A 75 3.26 -1.84 -18.77
C GLY A 75 3.71 -1.32 -17.42
N THR A 76 3.27 -1.97 -16.33
CA THR A 76 3.58 -1.57 -14.94
C THR A 76 4.41 -2.64 -14.22
N CYS A 77 5.15 -3.47 -14.97
CA CYS A 77 6.11 -4.40 -14.37
C CYS A 77 7.46 -3.70 -14.15
N ASP A 78 8.16 -4.12 -13.10
CA ASP A 78 9.57 -3.82 -12.91
C ASP A 78 10.45 -4.99 -13.38
N SER A 79 11.75 -4.94 -13.10
CA SER A 79 12.72 -5.97 -13.49
C SER A 79 12.49 -7.36 -12.86
N LYS A 80 11.68 -7.47 -11.81
CA LYS A 80 11.48 -8.70 -11.01
C LYS A 80 10.04 -9.20 -11.03
N SER A 81 9.04 -8.31 -11.02
CA SER A 81 7.61 -8.65 -10.95
C SER A 81 6.74 -7.43 -11.31
N SER A 82 5.51 -7.36 -10.79
CA SER A 82 4.73 -6.13 -10.84
C SER A 82 5.26 -5.09 -9.83
N ASP A 83 5.32 -3.82 -10.25
CA ASP A 83 5.71 -2.71 -9.37
C ASP A 83 4.83 -2.67 -8.10
N VAL A 84 3.53 -2.92 -8.26
CA VAL A 84 2.59 -2.95 -7.13
C VAL A 84 2.89 -4.09 -6.13
N ASN A 85 3.32 -5.27 -6.59
CA ASN A 85 3.74 -6.35 -5.70
C ASN A 85 4.95 -5.91 -4.87
N HIS A 86 5.94 -5.28 -5.52
CA HIS A 86 7.12 -4.79 -4.83
C HIS A 86 6.76 -3.78 -3.73
N ARG A 87 5.94 -2.78 -4.07
CA ARG A 87 5.47 -1.74 -3.14
C ARG A 87 4.66 -2.32 -1.99
N ILE A 88 3.75 -3.25 -2.25
CA ILE A 88 2.96 -3.91 -1.20
C ILE A 88 3.85 -4.70 -0.25
N MET A 89 4.80 -5.49 -0.79
CA MET A 89 5.70 -6.29 0.04
C MET A 89 6.65 -5.42 0.87
N GLU A 90 7.08 -4.26 0.35
CA GLU A 90 7.82 -3.26 1.13
C GLU A 90 6.99 -2.70 2.29
N GLN A 91 5.73 -2.34 2.04
CA GLN A 91 4.82 -1.88 3.11
C GLN A 91 4.57 -2.98 4.16
N PHE A 92 4.45 -4.24 3.75
CA PHE A 92 4.33 -5.36 4.70
C PHE A 92 5.58 -5.51 5.58
N LYS A 93 6.79 -5.41 5.00
CA LYS A 93 8.04 -5.43 5.77
C LYS A 93 8.11 -4.28 6.77
N LEU A 94 7.78 -3.06 6.33
CA LEU A 94 7.77 -1.87 7.17
C LEU A 94 6.75 -2.02 8.32
N GLY A 95 5.53 -2.47 8.02
CA GLY A 95 4.48 -2.67 9.02
C GLY A 95 4.86 -3.69 10.08
N LYS A 96 5.50 -4.80 9.69
CA LYS A 96 6.04 -5.79 10.64
C LYS A 96 7.09 -5.18 11.57
N ALA A 97 8.03 -4.41 11.03
CA ALA A 97 9.04 -3.73 11.84
C ALA A 97 8.42 -2.74 12.83
N LYS A 98 7.41 -1.97 12.39
CA LYS A 98 6.69 -1.02 13.26
C LYS A 98 5.85 -1.71 14.33
N LEU A 99 5.23 -2.85 14.03
CA LEU A 99 4.54 -3.68 15.01
C LEU A 99 5.49 -4.22 16.08
N LEU A 100 6.66 -4.72 15.67
CA LEU A 100 7.69 -5.20 16.61
C LEU A 100 8.24 -4.08 17.50
N ALA A 101 8.27 -2.84 16.99
CA ALA A 101 8.66 -1.65 17.74
C ALA A 101 7.52 -1.06 18.61
N GLY A 102 6.31 -1.65 18.62
CA GLY A 102 5.17 -1.14 19.37
C GLY A 102 4.53 0.13 18.79
N LEU A 103 4.86 0.52 17.56
CA LEU A 103 4.42 1.77 16.92
C LEU A 103 3.08 1.60 16.20
N CYS A 104 2.02 1.26 16.95
CA CYS A 104 0.69 0.92 16.40
C CYS A 104 0.05 2.02 15.55
N ALA A 105 0.27 3.30 15.88
CA ALA A 105 -0.29 4.42 15.12
C ALA A 105 0.26 4.48 13.69
N GLU A 106 1.55 4.18 13.50
CA GLU A 106 2.18 4.17 12.18
C GLU A 106 1.70 3.00 11.32
N VAL A 107 1.44 1.85 11.94
CA VAL A 107 0.93 0.65 11.26
C VAL A 107 -0.45 0.91 10.64
N ARG A 108 -1.30 1.74 11.29
CA ARG A 108 -2.60 2.13 10.72
C ARG A 108 -2.43 2.83 9.37
N THR A 109 -1.46 3.74 9.26
CA THR A 109 -1.15 4.43 7.99
C THR A 109 -0.61 3.47 6.94
N ILE A 110 0.24 2.52 7.32
CA ILE A 110 0.79 1.50 6.43
C ILE A 110 -0.32 0.60 5.87
N LYS A 111 -1.24 0.14 6.72
CA LYS A 111 -2.42 -0.65 6.30
C LYS A 111 -3.24 0.09 5.25
N GLU A 112 -3.51 1.38 5.44
CA GLU A 112 -4.28 2.16 4.46
C GLU A 112 -3.53 2.33 3.14
N LYS A 113 -2.19 2.44 3.16
CA LYS A 113 -1.37 2.41 1.92
C LYS A 113 -1.49 1.07 1.21
N ILE A 114 -1.40 -0.05 1.93
CA ILE A 114 -1.53 -1.40 1.36
C ILE A 114 -2.90 -1.57 0.69
N LYS A 115 -3.99 -1.16 1.35
CA LYS A 115 -5.35 -1.23 0.78
C LYS A 115 -5.47 -0.48 -0.54
N LYS A 116 -4.90 0.73 -0.63
CA LYS A 116 -4.88 1.53 -1.86
C LYS A 116 -4.15 0.80 -2.99
N LEU A 117 -2.98 0.25 -2.68
CA LEU A 117 -2.19 -0.53 -3.65
C LEU A 117 -2.94 -1.79 -4.12
N MET A 118 -3.68 -2.46 -3.23
CA MET A 118 -4.48 -3.64 -3.58
C MET A 118 -5.62 -3.35 -4.58
N TYR A 119 -6.07 -2.09 -4.71
CA TYR A 119 -7.04 -1.74 -5.75
C TYR A 119 -6.44 -1.70 -7.16
N ILE A 120 -5.14 -1.47 -7.31
CA ILE A 120 -4.48 -1.40 -8.63
C ILE A 120 -4.75 -2.66 -9.46
N PRO A 121 -4.44 -3.89 -9.00
CA PRO A 121 -4.72 -5.09 -9.78
C PRO A 121 -6.21 -5.36 -10.00
N LEU A 122 -7.09 -4.88 -9.11
CA LEU A 122 -8.54 -4.99 -9.33
C LEU A 122 -8.98 -4.09 -10.48
N VAL A 123 -8.55 -2.82 -10.47
CA VAL A 123 -8.86 -1.83 -11.52
C VAL A 123 -8.27 -2.26 -12.86
N GLN A 124 -7.03 -2.74 -12.86
CA GLN A 124 -6.39 -3.32 -14.04
C GLN A 124 -7.19 -4.53 -14.57
N GLY A 125 -7.65 -5.43 -13.69
CA GLY A 125 -8.47 -6.57 -14.07
C GLY A 125 -9.81 -6.18 -14.70
N LEU A 126 -10.46 -5.15 -14.15
CA LEU A 126 -11.69 -4.59 -14.70
C LEU A 126 -11.48 -4.00 -16.10
N LEU A 127 -10.44 -3.18 -16.27
CA LEU A 127 -10.13 -2.55 -17.55
C LEU A 127 -9.69 -3.57 -18.62
N HIS A 128 -8.90 -4.58 -18.23
CA HIS A 128 -8.48 -5.64 -19.13
C HIS A 128 -9.69 -6.46 -19.62
N SER A 129 -10.54 -6.92 -18.71
CA SER A 129 -11.74 -7.67 -19.09
C SER A 129 -12.71 -6.82 -19.93
N ALA A 130 -12.84 -5.52 -19.64
CA ALA A 130 -13.61 -4.61 -20.48
C ALA A 130 -13.05 -4.47 -21.90
N HIS A 131 -11.71 -4.45 -22.03
CA HIS A 131 -11.05 -4.42 -23.33
C HIS A 131 -11.28 -5.70 -24.13
N GLU A 132 -11.16 -6.87 -23.48
CA GLU A 132 -11.44 -8.15 -24.12
C GLU A 132 -12.88 -8.20 -24.62
N VAL A 133 -13.85 -7.79 -23.80
CA VAL A 133 -15.26 -7.65 -24.22
C VAL A 133 -15.38 -6.72 -25.45
N ALA A 134 -14.71 -5.57 -25.45
CA ALA A 134 -14.76 -4.61 -26.55
C ALA A 134 -14.08 -5.08 -27.86
N VAL A 135 -13.08 -5.97 -27.79
CA VAL A 135 -12.33 -6.45 -28.95
C VAL A 135 -12.93 -7.70 -29.57
N VAL A 136 -13.46 -8.62 -28.76
CA VAL A 136 -14.02 -9.88 -29.29
C VAL A 136 -15.19 -9.60 -30.25
N VAL A 137 -15.98 -8.54 -29.98
CA VAL A 137 -17.07 -8.08 -30.86
C VAL A 137 -16.61 -7.56 -32.24
N LYS A 138 -15.32 -7.19 -32.40
CA LYS A 138 -14.81 -6.68 -33.70
C LYS A 138 -14.45 -7.79 -34.69
N LYS A 139 -14.29 -9.05 -34.27
CA LYS A 139 -13.67 -10.09 -35.10
C LYS A 139 -14.60 -11.00 -35.91
N LYS A 140 -15.93 -10.83 -35.86
CA LYS A 140 -16.84 -11.49 -36.80
C LYS A 140 -17.96 -10.55 -37.21
N GLY A 141 -18.19 -10.44 -38.52
CA GLY A 141 -19.39 -9.84 -39.09
C GLY A 141 -20.65 -10.68 -38.87
N ASP A 142 -20.76 -11.41 -37.76
CA ASP A 142 -21.92 -12.25 -37.48
C ASP A 142 -22.11 -12.53 -35.98
N ALA A 143 -23.38 -12.64 -35.60
CA ALA A 143 -23.95 -12.91 -34.27
C ALA A 143 -24.17 -11.70 -33.32
N THR A 144 -25.44 -11.31 -33.28
CA THR A 144 -26.10 -10.52 -32.24
C THR A 144 -26.04 -11.25 -30.89
N VAL A 145 -25.24 -10.77 -29.94
CA VAL A 145 -25.40 -11.19 -28.53
C VAL A 145 -26.48 -10.31 -27.91
N VAL A 146 -27.67 -10.88 -27.78
CA VAL A 146 -28.79 -10.25 -27.08
C VAL A 146 -28.65 -10.59 -25.60
N PHE A 147 -28.02 -9.71 -24.81
CA PHE A 147 -28.25 -9.68 -23.37
C PHE A 147 -29.61 -9.02 -23.11
N ALA A 148 -30.70 -9.66 -23.54
CA ALA A 148 -32.02 -9.27 -23.08
C ALA A 148 -32.28 -10.08 -21.82
N GLY A 149 -32.17 -9.43 -20.66
CA GLY A 149 -33.00 -9.78 -19.53
C GLY A 149 -34.46 -9.58 -19.94
N LYS A 150 -35.06 -10.60 -20.58
CA LYS A 150 -36.51 -10.75 -20.47
C LYS A 150 -36.72 -11.50 -19.17
N GLU A 151 -37.35 -10.83 -18.21
CA GLU A 151 -38.18 -11.55 -17.25
C GLU A 151 -39.11 -12.43 -18.09
N SER A 152 -38.82 -13.73 -18.10
CA SER A 152 -39.78 -14.71 -18.56
C SER A 152 -40.90 -14.70 -17.53
N ALA A 153 -42.15 -14.66 -17.98
CA ALA A 153 -43.36 -14.76 -17.13
C ALA A 153 -43.48 -16.13 -16.40
N LYS A 154 -42.38 -16.88 -16.29
CA LYS A 154 -42.18 -18.05 -15.45
C LYS A 154 -40.84 -17.81 -14.73
N GLY A 155 -40.90 -17.51 -13.44
CA GLY A 155 -39.81 -17.00 -12.60
C GLY A 155 -38.64 -17.96 -12.38
N GLU A 156 -37.91 -18.28 -13.45
CA GLU A 156 -36.57 -18.88 -13.39
C GLU A 156 -35.63 -18.07 -14.27
N ALA A 157 -34.68 -17.38 -13.64
CA ALA A 157 -33.58 -16.71 -14.34
C ALA A 157 -32.64 -17.77 -14.93
N GLN A 158 -32.91 -18.20 -16.16
CA GLN A 158 -32.00 -19.07 -16.87
C GLN A 158 -30.83 -18.24 -17.40
N VAL A 159 -29.68 -18.31 -16.70
CA VAL A 159 -28.41 -17.78 -17.17
C VAL A 159 -28.02 -18.57 -18.43
N LEU A 160 -28.22 -17.97 -19.60
CA LEU A 160 -27.71 -18.48 -20.86
C LEU A 160 -26.18 -18.39 -20.84
N VAL A 161 -25.53 -19.44 -20.33
CA VAL A 161 -24.09 -19.67 -20.52
C VAL A 161 -23.89 -20.06 -21.97
N GLY A 162 -23.77 -19.07 -22.85
CA GLY A 162 -23.26 -19.28 -24.19
C GLY A 162 -21.83 -19.83 -24.10
N LYS A 163 -21.56 -20.96 -24.76
CA LYS A 163 -20.22 -21.55 -24.94
C LYS A 163 -19.34 -20.72 -25.88
N THR A 164 -19.40 -19.40 -25.80
CA THR A 164 -18.58 -18.47 -26.60
C THR A 164 -17.63 -17.72 -25.68
N SER A 165 -16.42 -17.43 -26.16
CA SER A 165 -15.40 -16.67 -25.44
C SER A 165 -15.90 -15.30 -24.95
N GLU A 166 -16.93 -14.74 -25.58
CA GLU A 166 -17.56 -13.47 -25.22
C GLU A 166 -18.25 -13.51 -23.85
N ALA A 167 -19.03 -14.54 -23.56
CA ALA A 167 -19.72 -14.70 -22.28
C ALA A 167 -18.74 -14.88 -21.11
N LEU A 168 -17.59 -15.52 -21.38
CA LEU A 168 -16.52 -15.68 -20.40
C LEU A 168 -15.91 -14.33 -20.01
N PHE A 169 -15.51 -13.50 -20.97
CA PHE A 169 -14.90 -12.20 -20.67
C PHE A 169 -15.88 -11.25 -19.99
N TYR A 170 -17.16 -11.29 -20.38
CA TYR A 170 -18.20 -10.51 -19.72
C TYR A 170 -18.43 -10.94 -18.27
N SER A 171 -18.38 -12.24 -17.98
CA SER A 171 -18.49 -12.76 -16.61
C SER A 171 -17.30 -12.33 -15.75
N ILE A 172 -16.08 -12.34 -16.29
CA ILE A 172 -14.88 -11.85 -15.62
C ILE A 172 -14.99 -10.33 -15.37
N PHE A 173 -15.47 -9.58 -16.36
CA PHE A 173 -15.74 -8.16 -16.22
C PHE A 173 -16.71 -7.88 -15.07
N LYS A 174 -17.84 -8.61 -15.02
CA LYS A 174 -18.80 -8.51 -13.93
C LYS A 174 -18.18 -8.80 -12.57
N LEU A 175 -17.34 -9.85 -12.47
CA LEU A 175 -16.64 -10.18 -11.23
C LEU A 175 -15.77 -9.03 -10.73
N PHE A 176 -14.94 -8.45 -11.59
CA PHE A 176 -14.10 -7.31 -11.22
C PHE A 176 -14.90 -6.05 -10.92
N ALA A 177 -15.99 -5.81 -11.67
CA ALA A 177 -16.89 -4.69 -11.42
C ALA A 177 -17.47 -4.82 -10.00
N SER A 178 -18.08 -5.97 -9.68
CA SER A 178 -18.64 -6.25 -8.35
C SER A 178 -17.60 -6.10 -7.23
N ALA A 179 -16.35 -6.50 -7.45
CA ALA A 179 -15.28 -6.33 -6.46
C ALA A 179 -14.94 -4.86 -6.19
N ILE A 180 -15.06 -3.98 -7.19
CA ILE A 180 -14.74 -2.55 -7.07
C ILE A 180 -15.94 -1.73 -6.62
N LEU A 181 -17.18 -2.18 -6.87
CA LEU A 181 -18.40 -1.43 -6.57
C LEU A 181 -18.47 -0.85 -5.15
N PRO A 182 -18.12 -1.57 -4.07
CA PRO A 182 -18.15 -0.98 -2.72
C PRO A 182 -17.20 0.22 -2.57
N SER A 183 -16.02 0.17 -3.19
CA SER A 183 -15.08 1.29 -3.18
C SER A 183 -15.52 2.40 -4.13
N ALA A 184 -16.08 2.06 -5.29
CA ALA A 184 -16.60 3.05 -6.22
C ALA A 184 -17.78 3.82 -5.62
N ALA A 185 -18.71 3.15 -4.94
CA ALA A 185 -19.88 3.76 -4.32
C ALA A 185 -19.50 4.72 -3.18
N ARG A 186 -18.42 4.43 -2.46
CA ARG A 186 -17.84 5.34 -1.46
C ARG A 186 -17.27 6.62 -2.09
N CYS A 187 -16.79 6.55 -3.32
CA CYS A 187 -16.23 7.69 -4.04
C CYS A 187 -17.27 8.48 -4.85
N SER A 188 -18.20 7.78 -5.52
CA SER A 188 -19.33 8.35 -6.24
C SER A 188 -20.41 7.30 -6.46
N GLY A 189 -21.59 7.54 -5.89
CA GLY A 189 -22.76 6.68 -6.11
C GLY A 189 -23.22 6.66 -7.57
N GLU A 190 -23.05 7.76 -8.31
CA GLU A 190 -23.39 7.83 -9.73
C GLU A 190 -22.46 6.94 -10.58
N LYS A 191 -21.15 7.04 -10.37
CA LYS A 191 -20.16 6.24 -11.13
C LYS A 191 -20.25 4.76 -10.79
N ALA A 192 -20.51 4.43 -9.52
CA ALA A 192 -20.78 3.05 -9.14
C ALA A 192 -22.01 2.48 -9.85
N LYS A 193 -23.11 3.25 -9.94
CA LYS A 193 -24.31 2.84 -10.69
C LYS A 193 -24.02 2.68 -12.18
N SER A 194 -23.24 3.58 -12.79
CA SER A 194 -22.83 3.46 -14.20
C SER A 194 -22.05 2.16 -14.45
N ILE A 195 -21.03 1.88 -13.63
CA ILE A 195 -20.23 0.65 -13.71
C ILE A 195 -21.11 -0.60 -13.50
N GLN A 196 -22.04 -0.55 -12.53
CA GLN A 196 -22.97 -1.65 -12.27
C GLN A 196 -23.91 -1.90 -13.45
N GLN A 197 -24.52 -0.85 -14.01
CA GLN A 197 -25.39 -0.96 -15.18
C GLN A 197 -24.66 -1.58 -16.37
N LEU A 198 -23.40 -1.17 -16.61
CA LEU A 198 -22.56 -1.74 -17.66
C LEU A 198 -22.21 -3.22 -17.41
N ALA A 199 -22.10 -3.64 -16.15
CA ALA A 199 -21.86 -5.03 -15.72
C ALA A 199 -23.12 -5.91 -15.72
N ASP A 200 -24.30 -5.32 -15.72
CA ASP A 200 -25.58 -6.01 -15.82
C ASP A 200 -26.13 -6.09 -17.26
N GLY A 201 -25.37 -5.60 -18.24
CA GLY A 201 -25.68 -5.67 -19.68
C GLY A 201 -26.32 -4.41 -20.21
N GLY A 202 -26.47 -3.38 -19.37
CA GLY A 202 -27.06 -2.10 -19.71
C GLY A 202 -26.16 -1.26 -20.64
N GLY A 203 -26.79 -0.44 -21.48
CA GLY A 203 -26.12 0.61 -22.25
C GLY A 203 -25.46 0.18 -23.57
N HIS A 204 -25.11 -1.10 -23.76
CA HIS A 204 -24.46 -1.56 -25.00
C HIS A 204 -24.97 -2.93 -25.46
N ARG A 205 -25.80 -2.94 -26.53
CA ARG A 205 -26.25 -4.18 -27.19
C ARG A 205 -25.12 -4.89 -27.96
N ARG A 206 -24.04 -4.17 -28.25
CA ARG A 206 -22.78 -4.65 -28.85
C ARG A 206 -21.62 -3.86 -28.25
N PRO A 207 -20.99 -4.34 -27.17
CA PRO A 207 -19.93 -3.59 -26.52
C PRO A 207 -18.71 -3.47 -27.45
N GLY A 208 -18.39 -2.24 -27.85
CA GLY A 208 -17.23 -1.90 -28.66
C GLY A 208 -16.25 -1.01 -27.90
N ALA A 209 -15.46 -0.21 -28.62
CA ALA A 209 -14.49 0.70 -27.97
C ALA A 209 -15.16 1.71 -27.02
N SER A 210 -16.38 2.16 -27.32
CA SER A 210 -17.18 3.05 -26.47
C SER A 210 -17.44 2.47 -25.08
N PHE A 211 -17.70 1.15 -24.99
CA PHE A 211 -17.90 0.45 -23.72
C PHE A 211 -16.65 0.53 -22.83
N TYR A 212 -15.48 0.28 -23.41
CA TYR A 212 -14.20 0.41 -22.70
C TYR A 212 -13.97 1.86 -22.23
N PHE A 213 -14.15 2.84 -23.11
CA PHE A 213 -13.89 4.25 -22.77
C PHE A 213 -14.86 4.79 -21.70
N GLN A 214 -16.10 4.32 -21.68
CA GLN A 214 -17.05 4.67 -20.63
C GLN A 214 -16.57 4.16 -19.26
N ILE A 215 -16.20 2.88 -19.16
CA ILE A 215 -15.64 2.30 -17.92
C ILE A 215 -14.35 3.00 -17.50
N GLN A 216 -13.45 3.25 -18.45
CA GLN A 216 -12.20 3.94 -18.18
C GLN A 216 -12.43 5.37 -17.68
N GLY A 217 -13.39 6.10 -18.28
CA GLY A 217 -13.77 7.44 -17.86
C GLY A 217 -14.36 7.46 -16.44
N ASP A 218 -15.29 6.56 -16.15
CA ASP A 218 -15.93 6.45 -14.85
C ASP A 218 -14.91 6.11 -13.75
N LEU A 219 -14.04 5.12 -13.98
CA LEU A 219 -12.97 4.76 -13.04
C LEU A 219 -11.97 5.90 -12.83
N LYS A 220 -11.52 6.54 -13.92
CA LYS A 220 -10.54 7.64 -13.84
C LYS A 220 -11.07 8.80 -13.01
N SER A 221 -12.37 9.09 -13.09
CA SER A 221 -12.99 10.17 -12.31
C SER A 221 -12.93 9.95 -10.80
N ILE A 222 -12.76 8.70 -10.34
CA ILE A 222 -12.72 8.33 -8.91
C ILE A 222 -11.34 7.87 -8.41
N TYR A 223 -10.30 7.90 -9.24
CA TYR A 223 -8.93 7.50 -8.88
C TYR A 223 -8.35 8.27 -7.69
N SER A 224 -8.58 9.59 -7.62
CA SER A 224 -8.11 10.43 -6.52
C SER A 224 -8.69 9.98 -5.17
N CYS A 225 -9.97 9.63 -5.13
CA CYS A 225 -10.63 9.09 -3.94
C CYS A 225 -10.16 7.67 -3.60
N MET A 226 -9.95 6.80 -4.60
CA MET A 226 -9.38 5.46 -4.40
C MET A 226 -7.91 5.49 -3.98
N GLY A 227 -7.23 6.63 -4.13
CA GLY A 227 -5.82 6.79 -3.78
C GLY A 227 -4.88 6.08 -4.74
N VAL A 228 -5.27 5.98 -6.02
CA VAL A 228 -4.45 5.45 -7.12
C VAL A 228 -4.27 6.52 -8.20
N THR A 229 -3.21 6.43 -8.98
CA THR A 229 -2.93 7.36 -10.08
C THR A 229 -3.03 6.66 -11.43
N CYS A 230 -3.10 7.42 -12.54
CA CYS A 230 -3.08 6.78 -13.87
C CYS A 230 -1.77 6.02 -14.11
N LEU A 231 -0.65 6.49 -13.54
CA LEU A 231 0.66 5.86 -13.65
C LEU A 231 0.69 4.52 -12.92
N ASP A 232 0.02 4.43 -11.76
CA ASP A 232 -0.12 3.16 -11.04
C ASP A 232 -0.91 2.13 -11.86
N ILE A 233 -1.92 2.57 -12.60
CA ILE A 233 -2.76 1.67 -13.42
C ILE A 233 -2.08 1.29 -14.73
N GLY A 234 -1.40 2.23 -15.40
CA GLY A 234 -0.79 1.99 -16.72
C GLY A 234 -1.81 1.88 -17.86
N GLY A 235 -1.37 1.38 -19.02
CA GLY A 235 -2.19 1.29 -20.24
C GLY A 235 -2.13 -0.07 -20.91
N ILE A 236 -3.18 -0.45 -21.64
CA ILE A 236 -3.23 -1.79 -22.22
C ILE A 236 -2.29 -1.89 -23.43
N MET A 237 -1.22 -2.67 -23.27
CA MET A 237 -0.17 -2.88 -24.24
C MET A 237 -0.64 -3.77 -25.39
N LYS A 238 -0.27 -3.39 -26.61
CA LYS A 238 -0.46 -4.18 -27.83
C LYS A 238 0.79 -4.99 -28.16
N SER A 239 1.95 -4.36 -28.22
CA SER A 239 3.25 -4.98 -28.51
C SER A 239 4.38 -3.97 -28.34
N GLY A 240 5.45 -4.36 -27.63
CA GLY A 240 6.55 -3.46 -27.27
C GLY A 240 6.00 -2.25 -26.51
N ASN A 241 6.41 -1.03 -26.88
CA ASN A 241 5.92 0.21 -26.26
C ASN A 241 4.63 0.77 -26.91
N ARG A 242 3.87 -0.04 -27.67
CA ARG A 242 2.61 0.39 -28.28
C ARG A 242 1.42 -0.05 -27.44
N TYR A 243 0.42 0.81 -27.33
CA TYR A 243 -0.80 0.57 -26.57
C TYR A 243 -2.03 0.47 -27.48
N TYR A 244 -3.03 -0.33 -27.09
CA TYR A 244 -4.36 -0.33 -27.71
C TYR A 244 -5.12 0.94 -27.35
N TYR A 245 -5.03 1.29 -26.08
CA TYR A 245 -5.47 2.53 -25.49
C TYR A 245 -4.28 3.02 -24.69
N ASP A 246 -3.78 4.20 -25.01
CA ASP A 246 -2.68 4.80 -24.26
C ASP A 246 -3.00 4.71 -22.76
N PRO A 247 -1.97 4.53 -21.90
CA PRO A 247 -2.13 4.65 -20.46
C PRO A 247 -3.00 5.87 -20.22
N PRO A 248 -4.14 5.73 -19.52
CA PRO A 248 -5.19 6.74 -19.50
C PRO A 248 -4.49 8.04 -19.24
N LEU A 249 -4.43 8.93 -20.25
CA LEU A 249 -3.53 10.08 -20.21
C LEU A 249 -3.85 10.87 -18.95
N CYS A 250 -3.10 10.66 -17.88
CA CYS A 250 -2.83 11.71 -16.93
C CYS A 250 -2.09 12.71 -17.82
N LYS A 251 -2.81 13.70 -18.36
CA LYS A 251 -2.24 14.69 -19.28
C LYS A 251 -1.00 15.27 -18.61
N VAL A 252 0.19 14.79 -18.98
CA VAL A 252 1.40 15.59 -18.93
C VAL A 252 1.34 16.31 -20.26
N GLY A 253 1.02 17.60 -20.24
CA GLY A 253 0.81 18.35 -21.48
C GLY A 253 2.05 18.28 -22.38
N GLY A 254 1.87 18.00 -23.66
CA GLY A 254 2.93 18.21 -24.66
C GLY A 254 2.86 17.27 -25.86
N ARG A 255 2.75 17.84 -27.05
CA ARG A 255 2.55 17.17 -28.34
C ARG A 255 3.83 16.55 -28.92
N THR A 256 3.59 15.61 -29.84
CA THR A 256 4.35 15.26 -31.06
C THR A 256 5.75 14.64 -30.96
N SER A 257 5.90 13.56 -31.73
CA SER A 257 7.12 12.94 -32.24
C SER A 257 8.40 13.79 -32.16
N GLY A 258 9.42 13.23 -31.53
CA GLY A 258 10.81 13.66 -31.65
C GLY A 258 11.69 12.70 -30.85
N SER A 259 12.61 12.03 -31.54
CA SER A 259 13.57 11.08 -31.00
C SER A 259 14.53 11.69 -29.98
N GLY A 260 14.86 10.93 -28.94
CA GLY A 260 16.15 11.01 -28.26
C GLY A 260 16.13 11.58 -26.84
N GLY A 261 16.82 10.89 -25.94
CA GLY A 261 17.43 11.50 -24.76
C GLY A 261 16.76 11.21 -23.42
N LEU A 262 17.43 10.34 -22.66
CA LEU A 262 17.30 10.19 -21.21
C LEU A 262 17.31 11.57 -20.50
N ARG A 263 16.24 11.86 -19.76
CA ARG A 263 16.21 12.60 -18.49
C ARG A 263 14.75 12.69 -18.05
N GLY A 264 14.45 12.17 -16.86
CA GLY A 264 13.11 12.26 -16.28
C GLY A 264 12.71 13.72 -16.07
N PRO A 265 11.44 14.09 -16.27
CA PRO A 265 10.96 15.39 -15.85
C PRO A 265 10.07 15.27 -14.62
N SER A 266 10.48 16.02 -13.60
CA SER A 266 9.63 16.56 -12.58
C SER A 266 8.55 17.47 -13.19
N CYS A 267 7.46 17.59 -12.42
CA CYS A 267 6.62 18.78 -12.22
C CYS A 267 5.26 18.91 -12.94
N ASP A 268 4.38 19.51 -12.14
CA ASP A 268 3.29 20.45 -12.48
C ASP A 268 1.93 19.91 -12.91
N CYS A 269 1.16 19.45 -11.91
CA CYS A 269 -0.30 19.54 -11.97
C CYS A 269 -0.76 20.95 -11.57
N LYS A 270 -1.26 21.68 -12.56
CA LYS A 270 -2.09 22.86 -12.40
C LYS A 270 -3.50 22.42 -11.95
N CYS A 271 -3.66 22.21 -10.65
CA CYS A 271 -4.94 22.31 -9.96
C CYS A 271 -4.91 23.62 -9.17
N ASP A 272 -5.99 24.36 -9.11
CA ASP A 272 -6.09 25.58 -8.28
C ASP A 272 -5.70 25.26 -6.83
N CYS A 273 -4.49 25.68 -6.46
CA CYS A 273 -3.79 25.32 -5.23
C CYS A 273 -3.35 26.60 -4.48
N SER A 274 -4.20 27.62 -4.46
CA SER A 274 -3.84 28.91 -3.85
C SER A 274 -3.83 28.89 -2.32
N CYS A 275 -4.34 27.85 -1.65
CA CYS A 275 -4.29 27.73 -0.18
C CYS A 275 -3.19 26.80 0.37
N PHE A 276 -2.73 25.79 -0.37
CA PHE A 276 -1.77 24.81 0.18
C PHE A 276 -0.30 25.25 0.00
N SER A 277 0.01 26.02 -1.05
CA SER A 277 1.40 26.42 -1.32
C SER A 277 1.93 27.47 -0.34
N LEU A 278 1.09 28.40 0.15
CA LEU A 278 1.54 29.41 1.10
C LEU A 278 1.78 28.78 2.48
N ALA A 279 0.87 27.92 2.93
CA ALA A 279 1.00 27.19 4.20
C ALA A 279 2.25 26.29 4.21
N TYR A 280 2.54 25.59 3.10
CA TYR A 280 3.73 24.74 2.99
C TYR A 280 5.04 25.54 2.95
N LYS A 281 5.07 26.68 2.24
CA LYS A 281 6.22 27.59 2.23
C LYS A 281 6.48 28.21 3.61
N LEU A 282 5.43 28.61 4.33
CA LEU A 282 5.53 29.11 5.70
C LEU A 282 5.98 28.01 6.68
N ALA A 283 5.53 26.77 6.49
CA ALA A 283 5.97 25.63 7.31
C ALA A 283 7.46 25.31 7.12
N ILE A 284 7.97 25.31 5.88
CA ILE A 284 9.40 25.12 5.62
C ILE A 284 10.23 26.25 6.24
N ALA A 285 9.78 27.50 6.10
CA ALA A 285 10.45 28.65 6.72
C ALA A 285 10.50 28.53 8.25
N ALA A 286 9.40 28.11 8.88
CA ALA A 286 9.35 27.89 10.33
C ALA A 286 10.31 26.77 10.79
N ILE A 287 10.37 25.66 10.06
CA ILE A 287 11.30 24.55 10.37
C ILE A 287 12.76 25.01 10.23
N ALA A 288 13.08 25.81 9.22
CA ALA A 288 14.44 26.35 9.04
C ALA A 288 14.84 27.29 10.20
N VAL A 289 13.92 28.15 10.64
CA VAL A 289 14.16 29.04 11.80
C VAL A 289 14.36 28.25 13.09
N ILE A 290 13.54 27.21 13.32
CA ILE A 290 13.70 26.32 14.48
C ILE A 290 15.05 25.59 14.43
N GLY A 291 15.45 25.10 13.25
CA GLY A 291 16.75 24.44 13.05
C GLY A 291 17.93 25.36 13.38
N ILE A 292 17.90 26.61 12.90
CA ILE A 292 18.94 27.61 13.19
C ILE A 292 18.98 27.93 14.68
N ALA A 293 17.83 28.07 15.34
CA ALA A 293 17.76 28.32 16.78
C ALA A 293 18.32 27.14 17.60
N CYS A 294 18.03 25.89 17.21
CA CYS A 294 18.60 24.70 17.85
C CYS A 294 20.12 24.62 17.67
N ILE A 295 20.65 24.95 16.49
CA ILE A 295 22.10 24.97 16.23
C ILE A 295 22.77 26.06 17.05
N ALA A 296 22.19 27.26 17.13
CA ALA A 296 22.71 28.34 17.96
C ALA A 296 22.73 27.95 19.45
N ALA A 297 21.65 27.33 19.95
CA ALA A 297 21.59 26.83 21.32
C ALA A 297 22.65 25.74 21.59
N ALA A 298 22.88 24.83 20.65
CA ALA A 298 23.92 23.81 20.76
C ALA A 298 25.33 24.42 20.80
N ILE A 299 25.60 25.45 19.99
CA ILE A 299 26.88 26.16 19.99
C ILE A 299 27.09 26.87 21.33
N VAL A 300 26.09 27.59 21.84
CA VAL A 300 26.17 28.25 23.16
C VAL A 300 26.39 27.22 24.27
N CYS A 301 25.70 26.07 24.21
CA CYS A 301 25.87 24.99 25.17
C CYS A 301 27.28 24.39 25.10
N CYS A 302 27.85 24.21 23.90
CA CYS A 302 29.22 23.75 23.71
C CYS A 302 30.25 24.76 24.24
N MET A 303 30.06 26.06 23.98
CA MET A 303 30.93 27.12 24.50
C MET A 303 30.92 27.14 26.03
N LYS A 304 29.74 27.00 26.65
CA LYS A 304 29.60 26.88 28.11
C LYS A 304 30.27 25.60 28.64
N ALA A 305 30.10 24.47 27.97
CA ALA A 305 30.73 23.21 28.36
C ALA A 305 32.26 23.30 28.32
N THR A 306 32.84 24.00 27.33
CA THR A 306 34.29 24.26 27.30
C THR A 306 34.77 25.17 28.42
N GLU A 307 33.96 26.13 28.86
CA GLU A 307 34.26 27.00 30.01
C GLU A 307 34.28 26.20 31.32
N TYR A 308 33.26 25.35 31.55
CA TYR A 308 33.20 24.47 32.71
C TYR A 308 34.36 23.47 32.78
N LYS A 309 34.77 22.92 31.62
CA LYS A 309 35.86 21.95 31.56
C LYS A 309 37.21 22.58 31.96
N ARG A 310 37.48 23.82 31.56
CA ARG A 310 38.69 24.55 31.96
C ARG A 310 38.74 24.82 33.46
N LEU A 311 37.62 25.23 34.05
CA LEU A 311 37.53 25.46 35.51
C LEU A 311 37.75 24.16 36.30
N PHE A 312 37.22 23.05 35.80
CA PHE A 312 37.42 21.74 36.44
C PHE A 312 38.88 21.27 36.33
N GLU A 313 39.53 21.45 35.18
CA GLU A 313 40.95 21.12 35.01
C GLU A 313 41.85 22.01 35.90
N GLU A 314 41.48 23.27 36.11
CA GLU A 314 42.20 24.17 37.03
C GLU A 314 42.03 23.77 38.51
N GLU A 315 40.83 23.32 38.93
CA GLU A 315 40.63 22.76 40.27
C GLU A 315 41.36 21.44 40.49
N GLN A 316 41.40 20.56 39.49
CA GLN A 316 42.14 19.29 39.57
C GLN A 316 43.65 19.54 39.68
N ALA A 317 44.17 20.51 38.92
CA ALA A 317 45.58 20.92 39.00
C ALA A 317 45.94 21.45 40.40
N LYS A 318 45.07 22.25 41.03
CA LYS A 318 45.28 22.74 42.41
C LYS A 318 45.24 21.64 43.48
N ARG A 319 44.55 20.52 43.22
CA ARG A 319 44.53 19.36 44.14
C ARG A 319 45.76 18.47 44.02
N GLN A 320 46.57 18.62 42.98
CA GLN A 320 47.70 17.74 42.67
C GLN A 320 49.07 18.26 43.10
N ASP A 321 49.14 19.46 43.69
CA ASP A 321 50.37 19.93 44.36
C ASP A 321 50.45 19.37 45.79
N PRO A 322 51.35 18.40 46.09
CA PRO A 322 51.63 18.03 47.46
C PRO A 322 52.41 19.17 48.13
N ALA A 323 51.92 19.63 49.28
CA ALA A 323 52.67 20.52 50.15
C ALA A 323 54.08 19.96 50.47
N PRO A 324 55.12 20.80 50.62
CA PRO A 324 56.46 20.33 50.97
C PRO A 324 56.41 19.61 52.32
N ARG A 325 56.99 18.41 52.40
CA ARG A 325 57.10 17.68 53.67
C ARG A 325 58.22 18.29 54.49
N ASP A 326 57.89 18.80 55.67
CA ASP A 326 58.88 19.20 56.67
C ASP A 326 59.67 17.99 57.21
N PRO A 327 60.93 18.17 57.64
CA PRO A 327 61.78 17.06 58.10
C PRO A 327 61.33 16.51 59.46
N VAL A 328 61.24 15.18 59.55
CA VAL A 328 60.93 14.44 60.78
C VAL A 328 62.15 14.41 61.72
N PRO A 329 62.05 14.79 63.01
CA PRO A 329 63.13 14.64 63.97
C PRO A 329 63.29 13.18 64.46
N PRO A 330 64.49 12.77 64.89
CA PRO A 330 64.84 11.37 65.13
C PRO A 330 64.13 10.78 66.35
N GLY A 331 63.61 9.57 66.16
CA GLY A 331 62.92 8.77 67.17
C GLY A 331 63.84 8.33 68.31
N VAL A 332 63.28 8.37 69.51
CA VAL A 332 63.85 7.89 70.77
C VAL A 332 63.08 6.62 71.19
N LEU A 333 63.83 5.67 71.73
CA LEU A 333 63.45 4.46 72.50
C LEU A 333 63.02 3.21 71.73
N GLY A 334 64.01 2.35 71.49
CA GLY A 334 63.88 0.90 71.62
C GLY A 334 65.03 0.39 72.48
N SER A 335 64.77 0.16 73.77
CA SER A 335 65.65 -0.66 74.63
C SER A 335 65.09 -2.08 74.69
N PRO A 336 65.96 -3.09 74.86
CA PRO A 336 65.66 -4.49 74.57
C PRO A 336 65.09 -5.19 75.79
N GLU A 337 64.34 -6.27 75.57
CA GLU A 337 64.18 -7.28 76.62
C GLU A 337 64.47 -8.68 76.06
N PRO A 338 65.20 -9.53 76.81
CA PRO A 338 65.69 -10.82 76.34
C PRO A 338 64.81 -11.99 76.76
N ALA A 339 65.20 -13.17 76.27
CA ALA A 339 64.62 -14.47 76.49
C ALA A 339 64.32 -14.84 77.95
N LEU A 340 63.10 -15.35 78.18
CA LEU A 340 62.80 -16.72 78.67
C LEU A 340 61.31 -17.00 78.61
#